data_AF-A0A2N5GWT8-F1
#
_entry.id   AF-A0A2N5GWT8-F1
#
_cell.length_a   1.000
_cell.length_b   1.000
_cell.length_c   1.000
_cell.angle_alpha   90.00
_cell.angle_beta   90.00
_cell.angle_gamma   90.00
#
_symmetry.space_group_name_H-M   'P 1'
#
loop_
_entity.id
_entity.type
_entity.pdbx_description
1 polymer ?
#
loop_
_entity_poly.entity_id
_entity_poly.type
_entity_poly.pdbx_seq_one_letter_code
_entity_poly.pdbx_strand_id
1 'polypeptide(L)' 'MKHVSNRVDYYLKDKCLLSSYVKHWEQYIAALRASNTVTIYKKEYMVDKINMVHDPAAIVLKVNVEPLRVYD' A
#
# COMPACT_ATOMS: atom_id res chain seq x y z
N MET A 1 -19.39 9.30 15.48
CA MET A 1 -18.93 9.19 14.07
C MET A 1 -18.35 7.80 13.88
N LYS A 2 -18.89 6.97 12.97
CA LYS A 2 -18.28 5.68 12.65
C LYS A 2 -16.88 5.98 12.09
N HIS A 3 -15.83 5.45 12.71
CA HIS A 3 -14.46 5.60 12.20
C HIS A 3 -14.41 5.03 10.78
N VAL A 4 -14.22 5.91 9.82
CA VAL A 4 -13.89 5.55 8.45
C VAL A 4 -12.55 4.82 8.51
N SER A 5 -12.55 3.53 8.22
CA SER A 5 -11.35 2.70 8.29
C SER A 5 -10.57 2.84 6.99
N ASN A 6 -9.36 3.39 7.07
CA ASN A 6 -8.51 3.59 5.90
C ASN A 6 -7.95 2.25 5.41
N ARG A 7 -7.85 2.09 4.09
CA ARG A 7 -7.43 0.85 3.42
C ARG A 7 -6.24 1.09 2.50
N VAL A 8 -5.32 0.13 2.42
CA VAL A 8 -4.24 0.11 1.44
C VAL A 8 -4.42 -1.10 0.54
N ASP A 9 -4.40 -0.88 -0.78
CA ASP A 9 -4.46 -1.91 -1.81
C ASP A 9 -3.14 -1.95 -2.59
N TYR A 10 -2.52 -3.13 -2.71
CA TYR A 10 -1.27 -3.31 -3.46
C TYR A 10 -1.52 -3.91 -4.84
N TYR A 11 -0.95 -3.30 -5.88
CA TYR A 11 -1.15 -3.69 -7.28
C TYR A 11 0.16 -4.03 -7.98
N LEU A 12 0.23 -5.22 -8.59
CA LEU A 12 1.04 -5.45 -9.79
C LEU A 12 0.23 -5.01 -11.01
N LYS A 13 0.89 -4.68 -12.12
CA LYS A 13 0.29 -4.16 -13.38
C LYS A 13 -1.12 -4.66 -13.70
N ASP A 14 -1.39 -5.96 -13.50
CA ASP A 14 -2.68 -6.58 -13.83
C ASP A 14 -3.40 -7.27 -12.63
N LYS A 15 -2.88 -7.14 -11.40
CA LYS A 15 -3.40 -7.88 -10.23
C LYS A 15 -3.33 -7.09 -8.92
N CYS A 16 -4.43 -7.06 -8.17
CA CYS A 16 -4.40 -6.67 -6.75
C CYS A 16 -3.90 -7.86 -5.92
N LEU A 17 -2.85 -7.67 -5.13
CA LEU A 17 -2.27 -8.73 -4.29
C LEU A 17 -2.94 -8.83 -2.93
N LEU A 18 -3.10 -7.70 -2.24
CA LEU A 18 -3.58 -7.66 -0.86
C LEU A 18 -4.22 -6.30 -0.55
N SER A 19 -5.29 -6.34 0.25
CA SER A 19 -5.88 -5.17 0.87
C SER A 19 -5.71 -5.25 2.39
N SER A 20 -5.35 -4.13 3.04
CA SER A 20 -5.22 -4.08 4.50
C SER A 20 -5.82 -2.81 5.08
N TYR A 21 -6.51 -2.93 6.22
CA TYR A 21 -6.96 -1.78 7.00
C TYR A 21 -5.86 -1.31 7.96
N VAL A 22 -5.66 0.01 8.04
CA VAL A 22 -4.52 0.59 8.77
C VAL A 22 -5.00 1.40 9.98
N LYS A 23 -4.64 0.95 11.19
CA LYS A 23 -4.98 1.62 12.46
C LYS A 23 -4.30 2.99 12.64
N HIS A 24 -3.03 3.09 12.24
CA HIS A 24 -2.22 4.31 12.39
C HIS A 24 -1.89 4.89 11.02
N TRP A 25 -2.93 5.36 10.32
CA TRP A 25 -2.87 5.75 8.92
C TRP A 25 -1.77 6.77 8.59
N GLU A 26 -1.72 7.88 9.30
CA GLU A 26 -0.74 8.95 9.06
C GLU A 26 0.70 8.46 9.22
N GLN A 27 0.97 7.69 10.28
CA GLN A 27 2.29 7.10 10.54
C GLN A 27 2.68 6.09 9.44
N TYR A 28 1.71 5.28 9.00
CA TYR A 28 1.94 4.31 7.93
C TYR A 28 2.24 4.99 6.59
N ILE A 29 1.49 6.03 6.22
CA ILE A 29 1.77 6.81 5.00
C ILE A 29 3.15 7.46 5.08
N ALA A 30 3.50 8.05 6.23
CA ALA A 30 4.81 8.67 6.41
C ALA A 30 5.93 7.62 6.23
N ALA A 31 5.80 6.44 6.83
CA ALA A 31 6.75 5.35 6.67
C ALA A 31 6.82 4.85 5.22
N LEU A 32 5.68 4.69 4.54
CA LEU A 32 5.62 4.25 3.15
C LEU A 32 6.22 5.29 2.18
N ARG A 33 6.11 6.59 2.48
CA ARG A 33 6.75 7.65 1.69
C ARG A 33 8.25 7.76 1.94
N ALA A 34 8.71 7.34 3.12
CA ALA A 34 10.13 7.32 3.49
C ALA A 34 10.86 6.04 3.04
N SER A 35 10.11 5.00 2.68
CA SER A 35 10.62 3.71 2.21
C SER A 35 10.35 3.51 0.73
N ASN A 36 11.33 2.97 0.00
CA ASN A 36 11.14 2.57 -1.40
C ASN A 36 10.66 1.13 -1.52
N THR A 37 10.49 0.41 -0.41
CA THR A 37 10.03 -0.98 -0.39
C THR A 37 8.85 -1.19 0.56
N VAL A 38 8.10 -2.26 0.30
CA VAL A 38 7.05 -2.78 1.18
C VAL A 38 7.10 -4.30 1.23
N THR A 39 6.85 -4.85 2.42
CA THR A 39 6.79 -6.31 2.62
C THR A 39 5.34 -6.78 2.64
N ILE A 40 4.99 -7.66 1.71
CA ILE A 40 3.66 -8.27 1.58
C ILE A 40 3.85 -9.80 1.61
N TYR A 41 3.18 -10.48 2.54
CA TYR A 41 3.29 -11.95 2.70
C TYR A 41 4.73 -12.47 2.76
N LYS A 42 5.58 -11.82 3.56
CA LYS A 42 7.02 -12.15 3.71
C LYS A 42 7.84 -12.02 2.42
N LYS A 43 7.32 -11.36 1.40
CA LYS A 43 8.05 -10.99 0.17
C LYS A 43 8.20 -9.48 0.11
N GLU A 44 9.36 -9.02 -0.28
CA GLU A 44 9.65 -7.60 -0.45
C GLU A 44 9.37 -7.17 -1.89
N TYR A 45 8.78 -5.98 -2.04
CA TYR A 45 8.48 -5.36 -3.31
C TYR A 45 8.97 -3.92 -3.31
N MET A 46 9.46 -3.45 -4.45
CA MET A 46 9.74 -2.03 -4.67
C MET A 46 8.42 -1.29 -4.87
N VAL A 47 8.32 -0.12 -4.27
CA VAL A 47 7.20 0.80 -4.47
C VAL A 47 7.49 1.64 -5.70
N ASP A 48 6.66 1.51 -6.72
CA ASP A 48 6.74 2.30 -7.96
C ASP A 48 5.96 3.61 -7.82
N LYS A 49 4.68 3.50 -7.43
CA LYS A 49 3.78 4.66 -7.36
C LYS A 49 2.75 4.51 -6.25
N ILE A 50 2.48 5.60 -5.54
CA ILE A 50 1.44 5.68 -4.51
C ILE A 50 0.37 6.67 -4.96
N ASN A 51 -0.89 6.24 -4.99
CA ASN A 51 -2.05 7.10 -5.28
C ASN A 51 -3.03 7.08 -4.12
N MET A 52 -3.51 8.24 -3.70
CA MET A 52 -4.61 8.34 -2.74
C MET A 52 -5.93 8.54 -3.48
N VAL A 53 -6.93 7.74 -3.13
CA VAL A 53 -8.27 7.78 -3.74
C VAL A 53 -9.30 7.87 -2.63
N HIS A 54 -10.28 8.76 -2.80
CA HIS A 54 -11.42 8.85 -1.91
C HIS A 54 -12.51 7.91 -2.42
N ASP A 55 -12.76 6.82 -1.68
CA ASP A 55 -13.95 5.98 -1.82
C ASP A 55 -15.07 6.62 -0.98
N PRO A 56 -16.34 6.58 -1.40
CA PRO A 56 -17.47 7.12 -0.64
C PRO A 56 -17.51 6.67 0.84
N ALA A 57 -16.97 5.50 1.16
CA ALA A 57 -16.94 4.97 2.52
C ALA A 57 -15.55 4.99 3.19
N ALA A 58 -14.45 5.25 2.45
CA ALA A 58 -13.09 5.13 2.95
C ALA A 58 -12.03 5.96 2.20
N ILE A 59 -10.94 6.32 2.88
CA ILE A 59 -9.72 6.76 2.17
C ILE A 59 -8.93 5.51 1.81
N VAL A 60 -8.63 5.35 0.52
CA VAL A 60 -7.92 4.20 -0.03
C VAL A 60 -6.60 4.65 -0.62
N LEU A 61 -5.50 4.00 -0.24
CA LEU A 61 -4.20 4.18 -0.84
C LEU A 61 -3.92 3.02 -1.78
N LYS A 62 -3.72 3.30 -3.07
CA LYS A 62 -3.34 2.33 -4.08
C LYS A 62 -1.84 2.41 -4.30
N VAL A 63 -1.14 1.31 -4.03
CA VAL A 63 0.32 1.23 -4.13
C VAL A 63 0.67 0.29 -5.27
N ASN A 64 1.26 0.84 -6.33
CA ASN A 64 1.86 0.05 -7.39
C ASN A 64 3.21 -0.45 -6.92
N VAL A 65 3.42 -1.76 -7.08
CA VAL A 65 4.64 -2.43 -6.63
C VAL A 65 5.21 -3.32 -7.72
N GLU A 66 6.51 -3.53 -7.68
CA GLU A 66 7.21 -4.51 -8.51
C GLU A 66 8.04 -5.47 -7.64
N PRO A 67 8.20 -6.74 -8.04
CA PRO A 67 9.00 -7.70 -7.28
C PRO A 67 10.45 -7.20 -7.18
N LEU A 68 11.02 -7.23 -5.98
CA LEU A 68 12.44 -6.95 -5.81
C LEU A 68 13.22 -8.02 -6.60
N ARG A 69 13.97 -7.61 -7.62
CA ARG A 69 14.92 -8.50 -8.30
C ARG A 69 16.10 -8.68 -7.36
N VAL A 70 16.14 -9.82 -6.67
CA VAL A 70 17.38 -10.26 -6.03
C VAL A 70 18.32 -10.66 -7.17
N TYR A 71 19.37 -9.89 -7.37
CA TYR A 71 20.48 -10.31 -8.23
C TYR A 71 21.27 -11.35 -7.44
N ASP A 72 21.40 -12.56 -8.00
CA ASP A 72 22.37 -13.56 -7.53
C ASP A 72 23.81 -13.09 -7.77
#